data_AF-A0A084INQ9-F1
#
_entry.id   AF-A0A084INQ9-F1
#
_cell.length_a   1.000
_cell.length_b   1.000
_cell.length_c   1.000
_cell.angle_alpha   90.00
_cell.angle_beta   90.00
_cell.angle_gamma   90.00
#
_symmetry.space_group_name_H-M   'P 1'
#
loop_
_entity.id
_entity.type
_entity.pdbx_description
1 polymer ?
#
loop_
_entity_poly.entity_id
_entity_poly.type
_entity_poly.pdbx_seq_one_letter_code
_entity_poly.pdbx_strand_id
1 'polypeptide(L)'
;MPDQRSRRAVSAVWAERLSGLGFDDLQRGIDRLPRYLRAHNWWPPGAAEFRELCLPGYADFGMPPLDEAYAEATKREYSHPAVAWARGRCQHAFDQMNATEARRRFAREYDAALIKAREGFEFPKLHKALPQKQPPAPPAERQRELAAEMRRRLATERFDLAQEESHGST
;
A
#
# COMPACT_ATOMS: atom_id res chain seq x y z
N MET A 1 23.78 25.50 -16.96
CA MET A 1 22.32 25.49 -17.17
C MET A 1 22.00 24.46 -18.23
N PRO A 2 21.13 23.46 -17.97
CA PRO A 2 20.76 22.49 -19.00
C PRO A 2 19.99 23.18 -20.13
N ASP A 3 20.35 22.85 -21.38
CA ASP A 3 19.71 23.38 -22.60
C ASP A 3 18.23 22.94 -22.70
N GLN A 4 17.42 23.71 -23.45
CA GLN A 4 16.00 23.44 -23.65
C GLN A 4 15.71 22.05 -24.22
N ARG A 5 16.55 21.51 -25.09
CA ARG A 5 16.37 20.16 -25.66
C ARG A 5 16.46 19.09 -24.57
N SER A 6 17.44 19.22 -23.68
CA SER A 6 17.59 18.34 -22.51
C SER A 6 16.39 18.43 -21.56
N ARG A 7 15.84 19.62 -21.32
CA ARG A 7 14.63 19.78 -20.50
C ARG A 7 13.40 19.08 -21.11
N ARG A 8 13.22 19.20 -22.42
CA ARG A 8 12.11 18.54 -23.14
C ARG A 8 12.25 17.02 -23.11
N ALA A 9 13.47 16.49 -23.27
CA ALA A 9 13.72 15.06 -23.19
C ALA A 9 13.41 14.49 -21.80
N VAL A 10 13.85 15.17 -20.73
CA VAL A 10 13.53 14.78 -19.34
C VAL A 10 12.02 14.80 -19.12
N SER A 11 11.34 15.87 -19.55
CA SER A 11 9.88 15.98 -19.43
C SER A 11 9.15 14.87 -20.18
N ALA A 12 9.65 14.43 -21.34
CA ALA A 12 9.06 13.34 -22.11
C ALA A 12 9.16 11.99 -21.38
N VAL A 13 10.32 11.68 -20.78
CA VAL A 13 10.51 10.44 -20.01
C VAL A 13 9.57 10.37 -18.81
N TRP A 14 9.42 11.47 -18.08
CA TRP A 14 8.49 11.53 -16.94
C TRP A 14 7.03 11.42 -17.39
N ALA A 15 6.64 12.12 -18.46
CA ALA A 15 5.29 12.04 -18.99
C ALA A 15 4.92 10.62 -19.45
N GLU A 16 5.83 9.94 -20.16
CA GLU A 16 5.65 8.55 -20.58
C GLU A 16 5.51 7.62 -19.36
N ARG A 17 6.42 7.73 -18.40
CA ARG A 17 6.46 6.84 -17.22
C ARG A 17 5.32 7.07 -16.24
N LEU A 18 4.72 8.26 -16.19
CA LEU A 18 3.58 8.53 -15.33
C LEU A 18 2.24 8.46 -16.07
N SER A 19 2.26 8.15 -17.36
CA SER A 19 1.04 7.96 -18.14
C SER A 19 0.14 6.88 -17.51
N GLY A 20 -1.17 7.15 -17.52
CA GLY A 20 -2.20 6.27 -16.96
C GLY A 20 -2.33 6.29 -15.43
N LEU A 21 -1.53 7.07 -14.69
CA LEU A 21 -1.73 7.28 -13.26
C LEU A 21 -2.80 8.35 -13.01
N GLY A 22 -3.71 8.06 -12.07
CA GLY A 22 -4.68 9.03 -11.58
C GLY A 22 -4.12 9.91 -10.46
N PHE A 23 -4.92 10.87 -10.01
CA PHE A 23 -4.54 11.74 -8.90
C PHE A 23 -4.20 10.96 -7.62
N ASP A 24 -5.01 9.96 -7.26
CA ASP A 24 -4.79 9.14 -6.06
C ASP A 24 -3.50 8.32 -6.12
N ASP A 25 -3.10 7.87 -7.32
CA ASP A 25 -1.80 7.20 -7.52
C ASP A 25 -0.65 8.16 -7.25
N LEU A 26 -0.71 9.35 -7.82
CA LEU A 26 0.32 10.37 -7.63
C LEU A 26 0.40 10.79 -6.15
N GLN A 27 -0.75 10.96 -5.48
CA GLN A 27 -0.80 11.30 -4.07
C GLN A 27 -0.13 10.22 -3.21
N ARG A 28 -0.40 8.93 -3.47
CA ARG A 28 0.33 7.82 -2.81
C ARG A 28 1.83 7.94 -3.00
N GLY A 29 2.28 8.25 -4.21
CA GLY A 29 3.70 8.43 -4.52
C GLY A 29 4.33 9.55 -3.71
N ILE A 30 3.65 10.70 -3.61
CA ILE A 30 4.08 11.86 -2.81
C ILE A 30 4.14 11.52 -1.32
N ASP A 31 3.11 10.85 -0.78
CA ASP A 31 3.05 10.49 0.64
C ASP A 31 4.17 9.51 1.04
N ARG A 32 4.59 8.64 0.11
CA ARG A 32 5.66 7.66 0.31
C ARG A 32 7.06 8.21 0.08
N LEU A 33 7.18 9.33 -0.64
CA LEU A 33 8.45 9.94 -1.03
C LEU A 33 9.38 10.25 0.15
N PRO A 34 8.93 10.82 1.29
CA PRO A 34 9.82 11.09 2.43
C PRO A 34 10.51 9.84 2.98
N ARG A 35 9.81 8.69 2.96
CA ARG A 35 10.41 7.42 3.39
C ARG A 35 11.45 6.93 2.39
N TYR A 36 11.16 7.03 1.09
CA TYR A 36 12.11 6.71 0.03
C TYR A 36 13.38 7.55 0.15
N LEU A 37 13.24 8.88 0.28
CA LEU A 37 14.36 9.81 0.39
C LEU A 37 15.26 9.48 1.59
N ARG A 38 14.68 9.24 2.78
CA ARG A 38 15.46 8.83 3.95
C ARG A 38 16.26 7.55 3.73
N ALA A 39 15.70 6.58 3.00
CA ALA A 39 16.40 5.32 2.68
C ALA A 39 17.50 5.50 1.62
N HIS A 40 17.43 6.55 0.80
CA HIS A 40 18.35 6.81 -0.32
C HIS A 40 19.18 8.09 -0.10
N ASN A 41 19.49 8.44 1.16
CA ASN A 41 20.31 9.60 1.50
C ASN A 41 19.84 10.91 0.83
N TRP A 42 18.52 11.12 0.82
CA TRP A 42 17.82 12.26 0.21
C TRP A 42 17.99 12.41 -1.30
N TRP A 43 18.45 11.36 -1.98
CA TRP A 43 18.51 11.35 -3.44
C TRP A 43 17.11 11.13 -4.04
N PRO A 44 16.66 11.96 -5.00
CA PRO A 44 15.35 11.81 -5.59
C PRO A 44 15.24 10.54 -6.46
N PRO A 45 14.05 9.90 -6.50
CA PRO A 45 13.83 8.75 -7.36
C PRO A 45 13.89 9.14 -8.84
N GLY A 46 14.31 8.20 -9.68
CA GLY A 46 14.07 8.26 -11.11
C GLY A 46 12.58 8.09 -11.44
N ALA A 47 12.17 8.39 -12.67
CA ALA A 47 10.77 8.35 -13.10
C ALA A 47 10.11 6.97 -12.91
N ALA A 48 10.85 5.88 -13.16
CA ALA A 48 10.35 4.52 -12.96
C ALA A 48 10.18 4.17 -11.47
N GLU A 49 11.14 4.56 -10.63
CA GLU A 49 11.07 4.33 -9.18
C GLU A 49 9.93 5.13 -8.56
N PHE A 50 9.73 6.38 -9.00
CA PHE A 50 8.60 7.19 -8.55
C PHE A 50 7.26 6.59 -8.99
N ARG A 51 7.17 6.04 -10.21
CA ARG A 51 5.96 5.32 -10.66
C ARG A 51 5.65 4.17 -9.70
N GLU A 52 6.63 3.37 -9.28
CA GLU A 52 6.39 2.27 -8.32
C GLU A 52 5.89 2.77 -6.96
N LEU A 53 6.34 3.94 -6.50
CA LEU A 53 5.80 4.55 -5.27
C LEU A 53 4.31 4.90 -5.42
N CYS A 54 3.87 5.29 -6.62
CA CYS A 54 2.50 5.67 -6.90
C CYS A 54 1.53 4.47 -6.91
N LEU A 55 2.02 3.30 -7.28
CA LEU A 55 1.18 2.11 -7.42
C LEU A 55 0.76 1.53 -6.06
N PRO A 56 -0.45 0.95 -5.94
CA PRO A 56 -0.90 0.29 -4.71
C PRO A 56 0.08 -0.80 -4.25
N GLY A 57 0.46 -0.80 -2.97
CA GLY A 57 1.35 -1.77 -2.36
C GLY A 57 0.59 -2.90 -1.67
N TYR A 58 1.29 -3.76 -0.92
CA TYR A 58 0.67 -4.90 -0.23
C TYR A 58 -0.50 -4.49 0.68
N ALA A 59 -0.31 -3.44 1.48
CA ALA A 59 -1.31 -2.99 2.45
C ALA A 59 -2.62 -2.53 1.79
N ASP A 60 -2.56 -1.96 0.58
CA ASP A 60 -3.74 -1.52 -0.17
C ASP A 60 -4.65 -2.70 -0.59
N PHE A 61 -4.09 -3.91 -0.64
CA PHE A 61 -4.81 -5.16 -0.92
C PHE A 61 -5.03 -6.04 0.32
N GLY A 62 -4.75 -5.54 1.53
CA GLY A 62 -4.81 -6.35 2.75
C GLY A 62 -3.76 -7.47 2.80
N MET A 63 -2.74 -7.40 1.95
CA MET A 63 -1.63 -8.35 1.94
C MET A 63 -0.64 -8.01 3.06
N PRO A 64 -0.18 -8.99 3.87
CA PRO A 64 0.81 -8.74 4.90
C PRO A 64 2.16 -8.29 4.27
N PRO A 65 3.00 -7.56 5.03
CA PRO A 65 4.34 -7.23 4.58
C PRO A 65 5.18 -8.50 4.36
N LEU A 66 6.18 -8.41 3.49
CA LEU A 66 6.99 -9.55 3.04
C LEU A 66 7.54 -10.42 4.19
N ASP A 67 8.01 -9.80 5.27
CA ASP A 67 8.60 -10.53 6.40
C ASP A 67 7.55 -11.34 7.18
N GLU A 68 6.37 -10.76 7.42
CA GLU A 68 5.25 -11.45 8.06
C GLU A 68 4.71 -12.55 7.12
N ALA A 69 4.56 -12.25 5.83
CA ALA A 69 4.14 -13.21 4.81
C ALA A 69 5.11 -14.41 4.71
N TYR A 70 6.41 -14.18 4.80
CA TYR A 70 7.41 -15.25 4.76
C TYR A 70 7.36 -16.13 6.02
N ALA A 71 7.14 -15.51 7.19
CA ALA A 71 6.97 -16.24 8.45
C ALA A 71 5.70 -17.14 8.41
N GLU A 72 4.58 -16.59 7.93
CA GLU A 72 3.34 -17.32 7.66
C GLU A 72 3.57 -18.49 6.68
N ALA A 73 4.26 -18.24 5.58
CA ALA A 73 4.58 -19.23 4.56
C ALA A 73 5.47 -20.37 5.08
N THR A 74 6.34 -20.07 6.05
CA THR A 74 7.19 -21.06 6.71
C THR A 74 6.36 -21.96 7.64
N LYS A 75 5.42 -21.37 8.39
CA LYS A 75 4.51 -22.07 9.31
C LYS A 75 3.36 -22.79 8.59
N ARG A 76 3.12 -22.47 7.31
CA ARG A 76 1.96 -22.91 6.53
C ARG A 76 0.63 -22.45 7.14
N GLU A 77 0.63 -21.28 7.77
CA GLU A 77 -0.53 -20.62 8.36
C GLU A 77 -0.70 -19.28 7.68
N TYR A 78 -1.78 -19.10 6.91
CA TYR A 78 -1.91 -17.97 5.99
C TYR A 78 -3.01 -17.01 6.45
N SER A 79 -2.68 -15.73 6.60
CA SER A 79 -3.66 -14.66 6.86
C SER A 79 -4.30 -14.14 5.57
N HIS A 80 -3.60 -14.27 4.44
CA HIS A 80 -4.06 -13.78 3.13
C HIS A 80 -3.85 -14.83 2.01
N PRO A 81 -4.83 -15.04 1.10
CA PRO A 81 -4.74 -15.99 -0.01
C PRO A 81 -3.49 -15.86 -0.88
N ALA A 82 -3.01 -14.63 -1.09
CA ALA A 82 -1.80 -14.35 -1.86
C ALA A 82 -0.54 -14.99 -1.24
N VAL A 83 -0.47 -15.13 0.08
CA VAL A 83 0.65 -15.78 0.78
C VAL A 83 0.68 -17.27 0.45
N ALA A 84 -0.47 -17.94 0.51
CA ALA A 84 -0.58 -19.35 0.15
C ALA A 84 -0.30 -19.57 -1.34
N TRP A 85 -0.79 -18.68 -2.20
CA TRP A 85 -0.53 -18.72 -3.64
C TRP A 85 0.98 -18.62 -3.91
N ALA A 86 1.67 -17.63 -3.33
CA ALA A 86 3.11 -17.46 -3.49
C ALA A 86 3.88 -18.67 -2.94
N ARG A 87 3.52 -19.18 -1.75
CA ARG A 87 4.12 -20.36 -1.12
C ARG A 87 3.97 -21.63 -1.95
N GLY A 88 2.83 -21.81 -2.63
CA GLY A 88 2.59 -22.94 -3.52
C GLY A 88 3.55 -22.94 -4.73
N ARG A 89 3.84 -21.76 -5.29
CA ARG A 89 4.74 -21.62 -6.46
C ARG A 89 6.22 -21.82 -6.13
N CYS A 90 6.58 -21.73 -4.86
CA CYS A 90 7.95 -21.94 -4.39
C CYS A 90 8.08 -23.13 -3.44
N GLN A 91 7.18 -24.12 -3.53
CA GLN A 91 7.19 -25.28 -2.62
C GLN A 91 8.54 -25.98 -2.55
N HIS A 92 9.14 -26.26 -3.71
CA HIS A 92 10.46 -26.86 -3.79
C HIS A 92 11.54 -26.03 -3.07
N ALA A 93 11.45 -24.70 -3.08
CA ALA A 93 12.42 -23.84 -2.41
C ALA A 93 12.36 -23.98 -0.89
N PHE A 94 11.16 -24.09 -0.32
CA PHE A 94 11.00 -24.29 1.11
C PHE A 94 11.38 -25.70 1.57
N ASP A 95 11.25 -26.70 0.68
CA ASP A 95 11.48 -28.10 1.04
C ASP A 95 12.95 -28.53 0.80
N GLN A 96 13.68 -27.87 -0.13
CA GLN A 96 14.99 -28.33 -0.62
C GLN A 96 16.11 -27.27 -0.58
N MET A 97 15.79 -25.99 -0.39
CA MET A 97 16.79 -24.91 -0.40
C MET A 97 17.05 -24.38 1.02
N ASN A 98 18.17 -23.67 1.17
CA ASN A 98 18.45 -22.95 2.41
C ASN A 98 17.46 -21.79 2.62
N ALA A 99 17.34 -21.33 3.86
CA ALA A 99 16.37 -20.29 4.23
C ALA A 99 16.57 -18.97 3.46
N THR A 100 17.80 -18.61 3.11
CA THR A 100 18.10 -17.38 2.36
C THR A 100 17.57 -17.46 0.93
N GLU A 101 17.80 -18.57 0.25
CA GLU A 101 17.32 -18.82 -1.11
C GLU A 101 15.80 -18.98 -1.16
N ALA A 102 15.22 -19.69 -0.18
CA ALA A 102 13.78 -19.82 -0.02
C ALA A 102 13.12 -18.44 0.15
N ARG A 103 13.68 -17.57 1.01
CA ARG A 103 13.19 -16.20 1.21
C ARG A 103 13.29 -15.37 -0.05
N ARG A 104 14.41 -15.42 -0.77
CA ARG A 104 14.59 -14.68 -2.03
C ARG A 104 13.58 -15.13 -3.10
N ARG A 105 13.37 -16.44 -3.25
CA ARG A 105 12.38 -16.97 -4.21
C ARG A 105 10.96 -16.62 -3.79
N PHE A 106 10.64 -16.73 -2.51
CA PHE A 106 9.34 -16.34 -1.98
C PHE A 106 9.05 -14.86 -2.23
N ALA A 107 10.00 -13.97 -1.94
CA ALA A 107 9.84 -12.53 -2.19
C ALA A 107 9.46 -12.23 -3.64
N ARG A 108 10.14 -12.87 -4.60
CA ARG A 108 9.83 -12.71 -6.02
C ARG A 108 8.41 -13.17 -6.37
N GLU A 109 7.99 -14.33 -5.89
CA GLU A 109 6.63 -14.83 -6.15
C GLU A 109 5.56 -13.99 -5.43
N TYR A 110 5.90 -13.42 -4.27
CA TYR A 110 5.00 -12.54 -3.53
C TYR A 110 4.84 -11.17 -4.20
N ASP A 111 5.92 -10.62 -4.78
CA ASP A 111 5.85 -9.43 -5.64
C ASP A 111 5.01 -9.70 -6.89
N ALA A 112 5.16 -10.88 -7.50
CA ALA A 112 4.31 -11.29 -8.61
C ALA A 112 2.83 -11.39 -8.19
N ALA A 113 2.55 -11.83 -6.96
CA ALA A 113 1.20 -11.82 -6.41
C ALA A 113 0.66 -10.39 -6.27
N LEU A 114 1.46 -9.43 -5.82
CA LEU A 114 1.05 -8.02 -5.77
C LEU A 114 0.70 -7.48 -7.17
N ILE A 115 1.50 -7.79 -8.18
CA ILE A 115 1.22 -7.41 -9.58
C ILE A 115 -0.12 -8.00 -10.03
N LYS A 116 -0.37 -9.29 -9.73
CA LYS A 116 -1.64 -9.96 -10.03
C LYS A 116 -2.82 -9.32 -9.30
N ALA A 117 -2.65 -8.94 -8.04
CA ALA A 117 -3.68 -8.24 -7.27
C ALA A 117 -4.03 -6.88 -7.92
N ARG A 118 -3.02 -6.13 -8.41
CA ARG A 118 -3.21 -4.89 -9.16
C ARG A 118 -3.99 -5.09 -10.47
N GLU A 119 -3.84 -6.25 -11.10
CA GLU A 119 -4.59 -6.64 -12.30
C GLU A 119 -6.02 -7.13 -12.00
N GLY A 120 -6.44 -7.19 -10.73
CA GLY A 120 -7.75 -7.69 -10.32
C GLY A 120 -7.86 -9.21 -10.27
N PHE A 121 -6.73 -9.93 -10.20
CA PHE A 121 -6.74 -11.38 -10.07
C PHE A 121 -7.29 -11.81 -8.71
N GLU A 122 -8.30 -12.69 -8.72
CA GLU A 122 -8.83 -13.30 -7.50
C GLU A 122 -8.03 -14.54 -7.12
N PHE A 123 -7.45 -14.51 -5.92
CA PHE A 123 -6.71 -15.65 -5.39
C PHE A 123 -7.66 -16.76 -4.90
N PRO A 124 -7.27 -18.04 -5.03
CA PRO A 124 -8.03 -19.16 -4.49
C PRO A 124 -8.31 -18.99 -2.99
N LYS A 125 -9.56 -19.22 -2.57
CA LYS A 125 -9.99 -19.06 -1.17
C LYS A 125 -9.24 -20.01 -0.25
N LEU A 126 -8.82 -19.49 0.91
CA LEU A 126 -8.23 -20.29 1.97
C LEU A 126 -9.32 -21.03 2.75
N HIS A 127 -9.15 -22.34 2.95
CA HIS A 127 -10.07 -23.14 3.77
C HIS A 127 -9.92 -22.89 5.28
N LYS A 128 -8.75 -22.39 5.71
CA LYS A 128 -8.48 -21.92 7.09
C LYS A 128 -7.57 -20.69 7.01
N ALA A 129 -8.16 -19.50 7.07
CA ALA A 129 -7.40 -18.26 7.16
C ALA A 129 -7.16 -17.89 8.63
N LEU A 130 -5.97 -17.37 8.95
CA LEU A 130 -5.73 -16.70 10.22
C LEU A 130 -6.61 -15.45 10.31
N PRO A 131 -6.99 -15.00 11.53
CA PRO A 131 -7.64 -13.71 11.70
C PRO A 131 -6.75 -12.60 11.10
N GLN A 132 -7.33 -11.72 10.28
CA GLN A 132 -6.58 -10.60 9.73
C GLN A 132 -6.11 -9.68 10.87
N LYS A 133 -4.80 -9.47 10.95
CA LYS A 133 -4.21 -8.54 11.90
C LYS A 133 -4.65 -7.13 11.51
N GLN A 134 -5.51 -6.52 12.32
CA GLN A 134 -5.94 -5.13 12.08
C GLN A 134 -4.70 -4.23 11.98
N PRO A 135 -4.73 -3.21 11.10
CA PRO A 135 -3.64 -2.25 11.05
C PRO A 135 -3.37 -1.70 12.46
N PRO A 136 -2.10 -1.51 12.84
CA PRO A 136 -1.79 -0.98 14.16
C PRO A 136 -2.54 0.33 14.35
N ALA A 137 -3.24 0.45 15.48
CA ALA A 137 -4.00 1.65 15.79
C ALA A 137 -3.08 2.88 15.65
N PRO A 138 -3.59 4.03 15.15
CA PRO A 138 -2.79 5.24 15.02
C PRO A 138 -2.08 5.57 16.35
N PRO A 139 -0.92 6.24 16.35
CA PRO A 139 -0.30 6.72 17.58
C PRO A 139 -1.31 7.49 18.44
N ALA A 140 -1.20 7.39 19.77
CA ALA A 140 -2.20 7.94 20.70
C ALA A 140 -2.49 9.44 20.48
N GLU A 141 -1.51 10.21 20.03
CA GLU A 141 -1.68 11.62 19.63
C GLU A 141 -2.66 11.76 18.46
N ARG A 142 -2.48 10.96 17.42
CA ARG A 142 -3.37 10.95 16.24
C ARG A 142 -4.77 10.44 16.56
N GLN A 143 -4.91 9.53 17.53
CA GLN A 143 -6.22 9.11 18.03
C GLN A 143 -6.96 10.24 18.75
N ARG A 144 -6.24 11.05 19.54
CA ARG A 144 -6.80 12.21 20.24
C ARG A 144 -7.24 13.30 19.25
N GLU A 145 -6.45 13.54 18.21
CA GLU A 145 -6.80 14.48 17.14
C GLU A 145 -8.07 14.04 16.40
N LEU A 146 -8.11 12.77 15.94
CA LEU A 146 -9.27 12.21 15.26
C LEU A 146 -10.53 12.25 16.14
N ALA A 147 -10.41 11.95 17.44
CA ALA A 147 -11.52 12.03 18.38
C ALA A 147 -11.99 13.49 18.59
N ALA A 148 -11.08 14.46 18.63
CA ALA A 148 -11.43 15.87 18.73
C ALA A 148 -12.08 16.41 17.46
N GLU A 149 -11.69 15.89 16.29
CA GLU A 149 -12.30 16.22 15.00
C GLU A 149 -13.72 15.66 14.89
N MET A 150 -13.93 14.39 15.24
CA MET A 150 -15.27 13.78 15.26
C MET A 150 -16.22 14.52 16.22
N ARG A 151 -15.74 14.93 17.39
CA ARG A 151 -16.54 15.72 18.34
C ARG A 151 -16.95 17.09 17.80
N ARG A 152 -16.06 17.75 17.04
CA ARG A 152 -16.37 19.03 16.39
C ARG A 152 -17.43 18.86 15.30
N ARG A 153 -17.28 17.83 14.45
CA ARG A 153 -18.25 17.54 13.40
C ARG A 153 -19.65 17.25 13.96
N LEU A 154 -19.72 16.42 14.99
CA LEU A 154 -20.99 16.12 15.67
C LEU A 154 -21.60 17.36 16.34
N ALA A 155 -20.78 18.28 16.85
CA ALA A 155 -21.28 19.52 17.44
C ALA A 155 -21.83 20.49 16.38
N THR A 156 -21.20 20.58 15.21
CA THR A 156 -21.71 21.35 14.08
C THR A 156 -23.02 20.78 13.55
N GLU A 157 -23.08 19.47 13.29
CA GLU A 157 -24.31 18.78 12.84
C GLU A 157 -25.46 18.94 13.86
N ARG A 158 -25.17 18.92 15.17
CA ARG A 158 -26.18 19.19 16.22
C ARG A 158 -26.65 20.64 16.26
N PHE A 159 -25.81 21.58 15.89
CA PHE A 159 -26.16 23.00 15.85
C PHE A 159 -27.04 23.32 14.65
N ASP A 160 -26.74 22.72 13.49
CA ASP A 160 -27.51 22.91 12.26
C ASP A 160 -28.94 22.33 12.40
N LEU A 161 -29.09 21.15 13.01
CA LEU A 161 -30.40 20.55 13.32
C LEU A 161 -31.25 21.42 14.26
N ALA A 162 -30.62 22.13 15.20
CA ALA A 162 -31.33 23.02 16.13
C ALA A 162 -31.78 24.34 15.47
N GLN A 163 -31.12 24.78 14.40
CA GLN A 163 -31.52 25.96 13.62
C GLN A 163 -32.72 25.66 12.71
N GLU A 164 -32.77 24.47 12.11
CA GLU A 164 -33.89 24.04 11.24
C GLU A 164 -35.21 23.87 12.01
N GLU A 165 -35.18 23.35 13.24
CA GLU A 165 -36.39 23.25 14.09
C GLU A 165 -36.95 24.62 14.51
N SER A 166 -36.12 25.67 14.50
CA SER A 166 -36.53 27.04 14.87
C SER A 166 -37.19 27.82 13.71
N HIS A 167 -37.11 27.32 12.47
CA HIS A 167 -37.69 27.96 11.28
C HIS A 167 -38.88 27.19 10.68
N GLY A 168 -39.25 26.04 11.26
CA GLY A 168 -40.40 25.22 10.83
C GLY A 168 -41.72 25.46 11.58
N SER A 169 -41.78 26.42 12.52
CA SER A 169 -43.03 26.83 13.18
C SER A 169 -43.37 28.28 12.82
N THR A 170 -44.08 28.48 11.72
CA THR A 170 -44.96 29.63 11.52
C THR A 170 -46.13 29.21 10.65
#